data_AF-A0A5J6DR60-F1
#
_entry.id   AF-A0A5J6DR60-F1
#
_cell.length_a   1.000
_cell.length_b   1.000
_cell.length_c   1.000
_cell.angle_alpha   90.00
_cell.angle_beta   90.00
_cell.angle_gamma   90.00
#
_symmetry.space_group_name_H-M   'P 1'
#
loop_
_entity.id
_entity.type
_entity.pdbx_description
1 polymer ?
#
loop_
_entity_poly.entity_id
_entity_poly.type
_entity_poly.pdbx_seq_one_letter_code
_entity_poly.pdbx_strand_id
1 'polypeptide(L)'
;YITSENLAKYKSKLTAGQIALFEAYPDSFKMPVYQTRRSGSLPQHVYDDTIKNATTAELVNGGNGFKGAYASVPFPMPKTGLEALWNHIVRYRGEYVVRRASEVAVQRNGDYTLITAQQEAGFNFYYPKSSESSLDNTIIYYLSFTTSP
;
A
#
# COMPACT_ATOMS: atom_id res chain seq x y z
N TYR A 1 3.21 -28.25 -7.08
CA TYR A 1 4.35 -27.87 -7.93
C TYR A 1 3.99 -28.17 -9.38
N ILE A 2 4.43 -27.34 -10.32
CA ILE A 2 4.40 -27.62 -11.75
C ILE A 2 5.78 -28.18 -12.14
N THR A 3 5.77 -29.27 -12.89
CA THR A 3 6.94 -29.97 -13.43
C THR A 3 6.73 -30.21 -14.93
N SER A 4 7.76 -30.59 -15.67
CA SER A 4 7.63 -30.85 -17.11
C SER A 4 6.62 -31.98 -17.41
N GLU A 5 6.48 -32.96 -16.51
CA GLU A 5 5.51 -34.07 -16.61
C GLU A 5 4.05 -33.60 -16.59
N ASN A 6 3.74 -32.54 -15.83
CA ASN A 6 2.37 -32.03 -15.67
C ASN A 6 2.13 -30.67 -16.35
N LEU A 7 3.13 -30.15 -17.07
CA LEU A 7 3.11 -28.86 -17.75
C LEU A 7 1.88 -28.69 -18.64
N ALA A 8 1.50 -29.72 -19.39
CA ALA A 8 0.35 -29.69 -20.30
C ALA A 8 -0.96 -29.25 -19.61
N LYS A 9 -1.14 -29.59 -18.33
CA LYS A 9 -2.34 -29.21 -17.54
C LYS A 9 -2.39 -27.73 -17.20
N TYR A 10 -1.24 -27.04 -17.21
CA TYR A 10 -1.09 -25.66 -16.74
C TYR A 10 -0.62 -24.69 -17.82
N LYS A 11 -0.42 -25.13 -19.08
CA LYS A 11 0.07 -24.27 -20.18
C LYS A 11 -0.69 -22.95 -20.32
N SER A 12 -2.01 -22.94 -20.15
CA SER A 12 -2.84 -21.73 -20.23
C SER A 12 -2.65 -20.75 -19.07
N LYS A 13 -1.94 -21.14 -18.01
CA LYS A 13 -1.62 -20.33 -16.82
C LYS A 13 -0.16 -19.86 -16.82
N LEU A 14 0.61 -20.21 -17.84
CA LEU A 14 2.03 -19.94 -17.93
C LEU A 14 2.32 -19.03 -19.13
N THR A 15 3.29 -18.15 -18.96
CA THR A 15 3.85 -17.35 -20.05
C THR A 15 4.74 -18.22 -20.94
N ALA A 16 4.97 -17.77 -22.18
CA ALA A 16 5.87 -18.45 -23.11
C ALA A 16 7.28 -18.68 -22.52
N GLY A 17 7.81 -17.70 -21.78
CA GLY A 17 9.11 -17.84 -21.11
C GLY A 17 9.13 -18.90 -20.01
N GLN A 18 8.05 -19.02 -19.23
CA GLN A 18 7.94 -20.07 -18.22
C GLN A 18 7.83 -21.46 -18.85
N ILE A 19 7.13 -21.60 -19.97
CA ILE A 19 7.03 -22.85 -20.74
C ILE A 19 8.42 -23.23 -21.27
N ALA A 20 9.15 -22.28 -21.85
CA ALA A 20 10.50 -22.51 -22.37
C ALA A 20 11.49 -22.99 -21.29
N LEU A 21 11.36 -22.52 -20.05
CA LEU A 21 12.18 -23.01 -18.93
C LEU A 21 11.93 -24.49 -18.61
N PHE A 22 10.68 -24.96 -18.70
CA PHE A 22 10.37 -26.39 -18.52
C PHE A 22 10.86 -27.26 -19.68
N GLU A 23 10.91 -26.71 -20.90
CA GLU A 23 11.45 -27.41 -22.08
C GLU A 23 12.98 -27.47 -22.05
N ALA A 24 13.65 -26.40 -21.62
CA ALA A 24 15.12 -26.34 -21.54
C ALA A 24 15.69 -27.18 -20.37
N TYR A 25 14.94 -27.30 -19.27
CA TYR A 25 15.41 -27.94 -18.03
C TYR A 25 14.40 -28.93 -17.46
N PRO A 26 14.03 -29.99 -18.21
CA PRO A 26 12.91 -30.86 -17.86
C PRO A 26 13.07 -31.60 -16.53
N ASP A 27 14.30 -31.95 -16.16
CA ASP A 27 14.59 -32.75 -14.97
C ASP A 27 14.83 -31.91 -13.70
N SER A 28 15.20 -30.63 -13.85
CA SER A 28 15.65 -29.78 -12.74
C SER A 28 14.74 -28.60 -12.44
N PHE A 29 14.04 -28.04 -13.44
CA PHE A 29 13.16 -26.90 -13.22
C PHE A 29 11.80 -27.34 -12.68
N LYS A 30 11.44 -26.82 -11.50
CA LYS A 30 10.15 -27.05 -10.85
C LYS A 30 9.61 -25.72 -10.34
N MET A 31 8.34 -25.44 -10.61
CA MET A 31 7.68 -24.23 -10.13
C MET A 31 6.83 -24.54 -8.88
N PRO A 32 7.19 -24.03 -7.69
CA PRO A 32 6.32 -24.11 -6.53
C PRO A 32 5.03 -23.34 -6.78
N VAL A 33 3.91 -23.92 -6.36
CA VAL A 33 2.60 -23.27 -6.36
C VAL A 33 2.18 -23.16 -4.90
N TYR A 34 2.13 -21.94 -4.39
CA TYR A 34 1.71 -21.67 -3.03
C TYR A 34 0.24 -21.32 -2.99
N GLN A 35 -0.45 -21.75 -1.95
CA GLN A 35 -1.80 -21.26 -1.67
C GLN A 35 -1.72 -19.77 -1.36
N THR A 36 -2.55 -18.96 -2.03
CA THR A 36 -2.68 -17.55 -1.68
C THR A 36 -3.16 -17.43 -0.25
N ARG A 37 -2.31 -16.90 0.64
CA ARG A 37 -2.74 -16.40 1.94
C ARG A 37 -2.91 -14.89 1.81
N ARG A 38 -4.15 -14.41 1.75
CA ARG A 38 -4.43 -12.97 1.91
C ARG A 38 -4.37 -12.64 3.39
N SER A 39 -3.16 -12.54 3.93
CA SER A 39 -2.91 -12.14 5.32
C SER A 39 -3.04 -10.62 5.52
N GLY A 40 -3.34 -9.85 4.47
CA GLY A 40 -3.63 -8.43 4.58
C GLY A 40 -5.03 -8.19 5.12
N SER A 41 -5.20 -8.35 6.43
CA SER A 41 -6.39 -7.94 7.16
C SER A 41 -6.17 -6.58 7.83
N LEU A 42 -7.17 -5.73 7.80
CA LEU A 42 -7.19 -4.49 8.60
C LEU A 42 -7.70 -4.81 10.01
N PRO A 43 -7.42 -3.96 11.01
CA PRO A 43 -8.09 -4.06 12.30
C PRO A 43 -9.61 -3.99 12.14
N GLN A 44 -10.36 -4.69 13.00
CA GLN A 44 -11.83 -4.80 12.88
C GLN A 44 -12.53 -3.43 12.82
N HIS A 45 -12.10 -2.47 13.64
CA HIS A 45 -12.69 -1.12 13.67
C HIS A 45 -12.65 -0.43 12.30
N VAL A 46 -11.59 -0.66 11.50
CA VAL A 46 -11.46 -0.06 10.16
C VAL A 46 -12.54 -0.59 9.23
N TYR A 47 -12.92 -1.87 9.35
CA TYR A 47 -14.02 -2.43 8.56
C TYR A 47 -15.36 -1.87 9.01
N ASP A 48 -15.60 -1.82 10.32
CA ASP A 48 -16.86 -1.34 10.88
C ASP A 48 -17.09 0.14 10.52
N ASP A 49 -16.05 0.97 10.61
CA ASP A 49 -16.13 2.38 10.23
C ASP A 49 -16.19 2.57 8.71
N THR A 50 -15.57 1.70 7.92
CA THR A 50 -15.74 1.71 6.45
C THR A 50 -17.20 1.48 6.05
N ILE A 51 -17.91 0.58 6.74
CA ILE A 51 -19.33 0.34 6.49
C ILE A 51 -20.17 1.57 6.83
N LYS A 52 -19.87 2.26 7.93
CA LYS A 52 -20.56 3.51 8.32
C LYS A 52 -20.30 4.62 7.30
N ASN A 53 -19.04 4.80 6.89
CA ASN A 53 -18.66 5.84 5.93
C ASN A 53 -19.38 5.71 4.58
N ALA A 54 -19.77 4.49 4.19
CA ALA A 54 -20.52 4.26 2.96
C ALA A 54 -21.81 5.08 2.84
N THR A 55 -22.38 5.54 3.97
CA THR A 55 -23.60 6.35 4.00
C THR A 55 -23.40 7.77 4.54
N THR A 56 -22.23 8.10 5.09
CA THR A 56 -21.97 9.40 5.73
C THR A 56 -20.93 10.25 5.01
N ALA A 57 -20.05 9.65 4.22
CA ALA A 57 -18.96 10.35 3.56
C ALA A 57 -19.45 11.18 2.36
N GLU A 58 -19.04 12.44 2.30
CA GLU A 58 -19.36 13.36 1.20
C GLU A 58 -18.12 14.14 0.78
N LEU A 59 -17.92 14.32 -0.54
CA LEU A 59 -16.93 15.28 -1.04
C LEU A 59 -17.35 16.71 -0.71
N VAL A 60 -16.38 17.56 -0.35
CA VAL A 60 -16.59 18.98 -0.08
C VAL A 60 -15.66 19.84 -0.94
N ASN A 61 -15.96 21.13 -1.05
CA ASN A 61 -15.12 22.12 -1.73
C ASN A 61 -14.72 21.70 -3.16
N GLY A 62 -15.67 21.18 -3.93
CA GLY A 62 -15.41 20.72 -5.30
C GLY A 62 -14.54 19.46 -5.40
N GLY A 63 -14.40 18.70 -4.30
CA GLY A 63 -13.58 17.49 -4.22
C GLY A 63 -12.18 17.70 -3.65
N ASN A 64 -11.85 18.91 -3.18
CA ASN A 64 -10.61 19.20 -2.46
C ASN A 64 -10.64 18.74 -0.98
N GLY A 65 -11.68 18.04 -0.56
CA GLY A 65 -11.77 17.38 0.73
C GLY A 65 -12.97 16.45 0.79
N PHE A 66 -13.14 15.83 1.95
CA PHE A 66 -14.34 15.10 2.31
C PHE A 66 -14.71 15.37 3.78
N LYS A 67 -15.95 15.05 4.15
CA LYS A 67 -16.45 15.08 5.53
C LYS A 67 -17.26 13.81 5.81
N GLY A 68 -17.62 13.59 7.06
CA GLY A 68 -18.47 12.48 7.51
C GLY A 68 -17.76 11.13 7.49
N ALA A 69 -16.43 11.12 7.59
CA ALA A 69 -15.61 9.91 7.55
C ALA A 69 -14.35 10.06 8.41
N TYR A 70 -14.02 9.01 9.16
CA TYR A 70 -12.84 8.96 10.02
C TYR A 70 -12.30 7.53 10.14
N ALA A 71 -10.99 7.39 10.36
CA ALA A 71 -10.31 6.12 10.67
C ALA A 71 -10.66 4.92 9.76
N SER A 72 -11.01 5.16 8.50
CA SER A 72 -11.43 4.11 7.57
C SER A 72 -11.45 4.57 6.12
N VAL A 73 -11.87 3.71 5.19
CA VAL A 73 -11.99 4.10 3.78
C VAL A 73 -13.20 5.03 3.64
N PRO A 74 -13.04 6.30 3.19
CA PRO A 74 -14.16 7.23 3.11
C PRO A 74 -15.23 6.79 2.10
N PHE A 75 -14.82 6.34 0.91
CA PHE A 75 -15.73 6.01 -0.19
C PHE A 75 -15.56 4.54 -0.61
N PRO A 76 -16.06 3.55 0.14
CA PRO A 76 -15.84 2.12 -0.19
C PRO A 76 -16.39 1.69 -1.55
N MET A 77 -17.37 2.42 -2.09
CA MET A 77 -17.93 2.24 -3.43
C MET A 77 -17.78 3.53 -4.25
N PRO A 78 -16.55 3.89 -4.67
CA PRO A 78 -16.30 5.18 -5.28
C PRO A 78 -17.06 5.32 -6.61
N LYS A 79 -17.79 6.43 -6.77
CA LYS A 79 -18.53 6.80 -7.98
C LYS A 79 -17.72 7.71 -8.90
N THR A 80 -16.67 8.35 -8.36
CA THR A 80 -15.83 9.29 -9.07
C THR A 80 -14.34 9.01 -8.85
N GLY A 81 -13.49 9.53 -9.74
CA GLY A 81 -12.03 9.44 -9.58
C GLY A 81 -11.53 10.17 -8.33
N LEU A 82 -12.21 11.25 -7.92
CA LEU A 82 -11.87 12.02 -6.72
C LEU A 82 -12.12 11.20 -5.45
N GLU A 83 -13.21 10.45 -5.37
CA GLU A 83 -13.47 9.54 -4.25
C GLU A 83 -12.40 8.43 -4.15
N ALA A 84 -12.01 7.85 -5.30
CA ALA A 84 -10.94 6.86 -5.34
C ALA A 84 -9.58 7.45 -4.95
N LEU A 85 -9.30 8.70 -5.33
CA LEU A 85 -8.10 9.43 -4.93
C LEU A 85 -8.07 9.66 -3.41
N TRP A 86 -9.18 10.09 -2.82
CA TRP A 86 -9.27 10.28 -1.37
C TRP A 86 -9.04 8.98 -0.60
N ASN A 87 -9.63 7.87 -1.05
CA ASN A 87 -9.35 6.55 -0.47
C ASN A 87 -7.85 6.21 -0.50
N HIS A 88 -7.13 6.61 -1.56
CA HIS A 88 -5.70 6.38 -1.66
C HIS A 88 -4.89 7.27 -0.71
N ILE A 89 -5.23 8.56 -0.64
CA ILE A 89 -4.54 9.56 0.21
C ILE A 89 -4.63 9.14 1.68
N VAL A 90 -5.84 8.80 2.15
CA VAL A 90 -6.09 8.48 3.56
C VAL A 90 -6.10 6.98 3.85
N ARG A 91 -5.53 6.12 2.99
CA ARG A 91 -5.50 4.67 3.22
C ARG A 91 -4.81 4.29 4.54
N TYR A 92 -5.28 3.19 5.14
CA TYR A 92 -4.71 2.64 6.37
C TYR A 92 -3.25 2.23 6.19
N ARG A 93 -2.38 2.75 7.05
CA ARG A 93 -0.94 2.48 7.09
C ARG A 93 -0.43 2.16 8.50
N GLY A 94 -1.36 1.87 9.42
CA GLY A 94 -1.10 1.89 10.86
C GLY A 94 -1.29 3.29 11.45
N GLU A 95 -0.94 3.45 12.73
CA GLU A 95 -1.03 4.72 13.45
C GLU A 95 0.26 5.53 13.36
N TYR A 96 1.40 4.84 13.29
CA TYR A 96 2.73 5.45 13.28
C TYR A 96 3.70 4.62 12.47
N VAL A 97 4.59 5.27 11.72
CA VAL A 97 5.69 4.61 11.00
C VAL A 97 7.00 5.36 11.20
N VAL A 98 8.07 4.61 11.39
CA VAL A 98 9.44 5.10 11.32
C VAL A 98 10.10 4.47 10.10
N ARG A 99 10.60 5.29 9.20
CA ARG A 99 11.36 4.88 8.02
C ARG A 99 12.77 5.43 8.13
N ARG A 100 13.76 4.55 8.10
CA ARG A 100 15.16 4.94 7.89
C ARG A 100 15.53 4.61 6.47
N ALA A 101 16.03 5.59 5.75
CA ALA A 101 16.44 5.42 4.37
C ALA A 101 17.65 6.28 4.07
N SER A 102 18.45 5.79 3.13
CA SER A 102 19.57 6.53 2.59
C SER A 102 19.31 6.85 1.13
N GLU A 103 19.56 8.09 0.76
CA GLU A 103 19.47 8.57 -0.62
C GLU A 103 20.88 8.66 -1.19
N VAL A 104 21.04 8.16 -2.41
CA VAL A 104 22.33 8.09 -3.11
C VAL A 104 22.22 8.87 -4.40
N ALA A 105 22.95 9.98 -4.48
CA ALA A 105 23.16 10.68 -5.74
C ALA A 105 24.50 10.22 -6.34
N VAL A 106 24.45 9.51 -7.48
CA VAL A 106 25.63 8.99 -8.18
C VAL A 106 26.11 10.00 -9.23
N GLN A 107 27.38 10.38 -9.17
CA GLN A 107 28.02 11.27 -10.13
C GLN A 107 28.46 10.51 -11.40
N ARG A 108 28.76 11.25 -12.49
CA ARG A 108 29.15 10.64 -13.78
C ARG A 108 30.41 9.77 -13.71
N ASN A 109 31.31 10.06 -12.77
CA ASN A 109 32.54 9.31 -12.54
C ASN A 109 32.33 8.09 -11.61
N GLY A 110 31.11 7.84 -11.14
CA GLY A 110 30.77 6.75 -10.23
C GLY A 110 30.87 7.10 -8.75
N ASP A 111 31.37 8.28 -8.39
CA ASP A 111 31.41 8.74 -7.00
C ASP A 111 29.99 8.98 -6.46
N TYR A 112 29.80 8.76 -5.17
CA TYR A 112 28.51 9.00 -4.52
C TYR A 112 28.68 9.48 -3.07
N THR A 113 27.64 10.14 -2.57
CA THR A 113 27.50 10.52 -1.16
C THR A 113 26.15 10.01 -0.66
N LEU A 114 26.12 9.53 0.58
CA LEU A 114 25.01 8.77 1.14
C LEU A 114 24.31 9.56 2.25
N ILE A 115 23.27 10.31 1.89
CA ILE A 115 22.52 11.04 2.91
C ILE A 115 21.53 10.08 3.57
N THR A 116 21.71 9.83 4.86
CA THR A 116 20.77 8.98 5.62
C THR A 116 19.83 9.84 6.44
N ALA A 117 18.53 9.59 6.29
CA ALA A 117 17.48 10.25 7.03
C ALA A 117 16.56 9.25 7.73
N GLN A 118 16.10 9.64 8.92
CA GLN A 118 14.98 9.02 9.60
C GLN A 118 13.75 9.90 9.41
N GLN A 119 12.69 9.30 8.90
CA GLN A 119 11.40 9.93 8.67
C GLN A 119 10.39 9.26 9.57
N GLU A 120 9.56 10.06 10.23
CA GLU A 120 8.50 9.57 11.10
C GLU A 120 7.18 10.15 10.62
N ALA A 121 6.16 9.30 10.54
CA ALA A 121 4.83 9.72 10.15
C ALA A 121 3.79 9.21 11.15
N GLY A 122 3.06 10.14 11.76
CA GLY A 122 1.87 9.86 12.55
C GLY A 122 0.63 10.03 11.67
N PHE A 123 -0.13 8.95 11.48
CA PHE A 123 -1.34 8.97 10.66
C PHE A 123 -2.53 9.44 11.51
N ASN A 124 -2.62 10.76 11.70
CA ASN A 124 -3.60 11.41 12.57
C ASN A 124 -5.05 10.99 12.23
N PHE A 125 -5.35 10.76 10.94
CA PHE A 125 -6.65 10.27 10.48
C PHE A 125 -7.08 8.91 11.05
N TYR A 126 -6.13 8.10 11.53
CA TYR A 126 -6.36 6.79 12.14
C TYR A 126 -6.05 6.76 13.62
N TYR A 127 -5.84 7.92 14.27
CA TYR A 127 -5.49 7.93 15.69
C TYR A 127 -6.70 7.48 16.54
N PRO A 128 -6.61 6.41 17.35
CA PRO A 128 -7.78 5.81 18.02
C PRO A 128 -8.51 6.72 19.01
N LYS A 129 -7.82 7.74 19.53
CA LYS A 129 -8.36 8.68 20.53
C LYS A 129 -8.72 10.04 19.92
N SER A 130 -8.97 10.08 18.63
CA SER A 130 -9.34 11.28 17.87
C SER A 130 -10.58 10.99 17.02
N SER A 131 -11.11 12.03 16.38
CA SER A 131 -12.29 11.99 15.51
C SER A 131 -12.13 13.00 14.39
N GLU A 132 -13.01 12.95 13.39
CA GLU A 132 -13.04 13.92 12.29
C GLU A 132 -13.02 15.37 12.81
N SER A 133 -13.83 15.67 13.82
CA SER A 133 -13.95 17.01 14.42
C SER A 133 -12.68 17.51 15.13
N SER A 134 -11.79 16.62 15.58
CA SER A 134 -10.54 17.00 16.27
C SER A 134 -9.33 16.98 15.35
N LEU A 135 -9.49 16.66 14.06
CA LEU A 135 -8.37 16.59 13.11
C LEU A 135 -7.76 17.95 12.76
N ASP A 136 -8.51 19.04 12.92
CA ASP A 136 -8.10 20.38 12.46
C ASP A 136 -7.52 20.37 11.03
N ASN A 137 -8.22 19.67 10.13
CA ASN A 137 -7.82 19.45 8.73
C ASN A 137 -6.40 18.87 8.53
N THR A 138 -5.85 18.20 9.56
CA THR A 138 -4.50 17.61 9.53
C THR A 138 -4.59 16.08 9.52
N ILE A 139 -4.33 15.46 8.38
CA ILE A 139 -4.43 13.99 8.22
C ILE A 139 -3.15 13.23 8.59
N ILE A 140 -1.98 13.87 8.52
CA ILE A 140 -0.67 13.26 8.77
C ILE A 140 0.25 14.29 9.45
N TYR A 141 0.94 13.87 10.52
CA TYR A 141 2.12 14.55 11.04
C TYR A 141 3.37 13.90 10.46
N TYR A 142 4.34 14.71 10.07
CA TYR A 142 5.58 14.23 9.46
C TYR A 142 6.80 14.92 10.09
N LEU A 143 7.78 14.11 10.50
CA LEU A 143 9.08 14.56 11.00
C LEU A 143 10.18 13.94 10.14
N SER A 144 11.27 14.69 9.94
CA SER A 144 12.45 14.21 9.21
C SER A 144 13.71 14.67 9.93
N PHE A 145 14.64 13.73 10.11
CA PHE A 145 15.91 13.94 10.79
C PHE A 145 17.04 13.42 9.88
N THR A 146 17.99 14.27 9.54
CA THR A 146 19.23 13.81 8.87
C THR A 146 20.17 13.22 9.92
N THR A 147 20.49 11.94 9.79
CA THR A 147 21.30 11.20 10.78
C THR A 147 22.76 11.04 10.36
N SER A 148 23.06 11.12 9.06
CA SER A 148 24.43 11.12 8.52
C SER A 148 24.45 11.83 7.16
N PRO A 149 25.53 12.56 6.83
CA PRO A 149 25.84 12.94 5.45
C PRO A 149 26.19 11.72 4.60
#